data_AF-A0A3A8Q6Q4-F1
#
_entry.id   AF-A0A3A8Q6Q4-F1
#
_cell.length_a   1.000
_cell.length_b   1.000
_cell.length_c   1.000
_cell.angle_alpha   90.00
_cell.angle_beta   90.00
_cell.angle_gamma   90.00
#
_symmetry.space_group_name_H-M   'P 1'
#
loop_
_entity.id
_entity.type
_entity.pdbx_description
1 polymer ?
#
loop_
_entity_poly.entity_id
_entity_poly.type
_entity_poly.pdbx_seq_one_letter_code
_entity_poly.pdbx_strand_id
1 'polypeptide(L)'
;MSPRHLVPWLLLVGLMTACASSSPAERPGRSPPPAILFQSPLALLLEHHPELVLTTDQLIQLGQREEALDAANRPLREELRRVWYPEAPPADRPPPGAGMPGRNGPVGLGGRPAYRASPRAPTPPSEEGLKRQQALLQAMEDNETAALRDAEGLLDETQKVKARELVAKQREERLRAREAMQAPEPPPAP
;
A
#
# COMPACT_ATOMS: atom_id res chain seq x y z
N MET A 1 -13.26 -55.16 -34.94
CA MET A 1 -12.34 -54.28 -35.71
C MET A 1 -12.90 -52.88 -35.64
N SER A 2 -12.39 -52.07 -34.72
CA SER A 2 -12.94 -50.75 -34.39
C SER A 2 -12.22 -49.66 -35.17
N PRO A 3 -12.92 -48.69 -35.78
CA PRO A 3 -12.29 -47.58 -36.45
C PRO A 3 -11.68 -46.62 -35.42
N ARG A 4 -10.42 -46.25 -35.66
CA ARG A 4 -9.66 -45.27 -34.91
C ARG A 4 -10.21 -43.89 -35.21
N HIS A 5 -10.78 -43.21 -34.22
CA HIS A 5 -11.08 -41.79 -34.32
C HIS A 5 -9.77 -40.99 -34.17
N LEU A 6 -9.28 -40.46 -35.30
CA LEU A 6 -8.38 -39.31 -35.35
C LEU A 6 -9.18 -38.09 -34.86
N VAL A 7 -8.88 -37.60 -33.66
CA VAL A 7 -9.40 -36.31 -33.18
C VAL A 7 -8.40 -35.23 -33.58
N PRO A 8 -8.76 -34.30 -34.48
CA PRO A 8 -7.86 -33.24 -34.92
C PRO A 8 -7.78 -32.16 -33.84
N TRP A 9 -6.53 -31.87 -33.51
CA TRP A 9 -6.07 -30.70 -32.78
C TRP A 9 -6.27 -29.46 -33.66
N LEU A 10 -6.91 -28.41 -33.12
CA LEU A 10 -7.02 -27.00 -33.56
C LEU A 10 -8.41 -26.48 -33.09
N LEU A 11 -8.53 -25.54 -32.17
CA LEU A 11 -8.37 -24.12 -32.45
C LEU A 11 -8.17 -23.31 -31.15
N LEU A 12 -7.08 -22.55 -31.15
CA LEU A 12 -6.89 -21.33 -30.37
C LEU A 12 -7.89 -20.26 -30.80
N VAL A 13 -8.60 -19.64 -29.85
CA VAL A 13 -8.88 -18.20 -29.89
C VAL A 13 -8.77 -17.68 -28.46
N GLY A 14 -7.63 -17.06 -28.15
CA GLY A 14 -7.41 -16.35 -26.90
C GLY A 14 -8.19 -15.04 -26.89
N LEU A 15 -9.17 -14.92 -25.99
CA LEU A 15 -9.64 -13.62 -25.53
C LEU A 15 -8.60 -13.06 -24.55
N MET A 16 -7.60 -12.35 -25.08
CA MET A 16 -6.87 -11.37 -24.29
C MET A 16 -7.73 -10.11 -24.21
N THR A 17 -8.69 -10.11 -23.28
CA THR A 17 -9.34 -8.90 -22.81
C THR A 17 -8.28 -8.10 -22.07
N ALA A 18 -7.60 -7.21 -22.80
CA ALA A 18 -6.78 -6.18 -22.21
C ALA A 18 -7.71 -5.24 -21.42
N CYS A 19 -7.96 -5.58 -20.17
CA CYS A 19 -8.35 -4.60 -19.17
C CYS A 19 -7.15 -3.65 -19.05
N ALA A 20 -7.12 -2.62 -19.88
CA ALA A 20 -6.37 -1.41 -19.61
C ALA A 20 -7.05 -0.76 -18.39
N SER A 21 -6.79 -1.34 -17.21
CA SER A 21 -7.01 -0.69 -15.94
C SER A 21 -6.08 0.51 -15.97
N SER A 22 -6.64 1.67 -16.30
CA SER A 22 -5.96 2.95 -16.22
C SER A 22 -5.45 3.06 -14.78
N SER A 23 -4.17 2.76 -14.59
CA SER A 23 -3.49 3.01 -13.33
C SER A 23 -3.70 4.49 -13.05
N PRO A 24 -4.29 4.86 -11.89
CA PRO A 24 -4.44 6.27 -11.56
C PRO A 24 -3.04 6.87 -11.61
N ALA A 25 -2.88 7.89 -12.46
CA ALA A 25 -1.60 8.53 -12.74
C ALA A 25 -0.74 8.61 -11.47
N GLU A 26 0.45 8.01 -11.52
CA GLU A 26 1.48 8.14 -10.49
C GLU A 26 1.61 9.62 -10.15
N ARG A 27 1.20 9.98 -8.92
CA ARG A 27 1.44 11.32 -8.39
C ARG A 27 2.96 11.49 -8.33
N PRO A 28 3.55 12.45 -9.05
CA PRO A 28 4.99 12.66 -8.98
C PRO A 28 5.35 13.12 -7.56
N GLY A 29 6.23 12.38 -6.87
CA GLY A 29 7.01 12.94 -5.76
C GLY A 29 6.97 12.25 -4.40
N ARG A 30 6.25 11.14 -4.20
CA ARG A 30 6.37 10.37 -2.94
C ARG A 30 6.28 8.87 -3.19
N SER A 31 7.39 8.16 -2.93
CA SER A 31 7.43 6.70 -2.99
C SER A 31 6.40 6.11 -2.01
N PRO A 32 5.69 5.04 -2.39
CA PRO A 32 4.75 4.39 -1.49
C PRO A 32 5.45 3.86 -0.24
N PRO A 33 4.76 3.81 0.90
CA PRO A 33 5.34 3.24 2.10
C PRO A 33 5.69 1.75 1.88
N PRO A 34 6.76 1.24 2.50
CA PRO A 34 7.13 -0.17 2.40
C PRO A 34 6.00 -1.11 2.82
N ALA A 35 5.73 -2.15 2.03
CA ALA A 35 4.64 -3.11 2.28
C ALA A 35 4.77 -3.84 3.63
N ILE A 36 6.02 -4.08 4.08
CA ILE A 36 6.34 -4.74 5.36
C ILE A 36 5.78 -4.02 6.58
N LEU A 37 5.47 -2.71 6.47
CA LEU A 37 4.83 -1.94 7.54
C LEU A 37 3.37 -2.35 7.77
N PHE A 38 2.75 -3.04 6.81
CA PHE A 38 1.34 -3.42 6.85
C PHE A 38 1.11 -4.93 6.81
N GLN A 39 2.17 -5.71 6.61
CA GLN A 39 2.08 -7.16 6.58
C GLN A 39 1.79 -7.67 7.98
N SER A 40 0.63 -8.29 8.18
CA SER A 40 0.25 -8.87 9.46
C SER A 40 1.15 -10.07 9.82
N PRO A 41 1.43 -10.30 11.11
CA PRO A 41 2.09 -11.54 11.54
C PRO A 41 1.20 -12.77 11.33
N LEU A 42 -0.14 -12.66 11.39
CA LEU A 42 -1.01 -13.81 11.13
C LEU A 42 -1.06 -14.14 9.63
N ALA A 43 -1.06 -13.14 8.76
CA ALA A 43 -0.90 -13.33 7.32
C ALA A 43 0.40 -14.07 6.99
N LEU A 44 1.50 -13.72 7.66
CA LEU A 44 2.78 -14.42 7.54
C LEU A 44 2.66 -15.88 7.98
N LEU A 45 2.00 -16.18 9.10
CA LEU A 45 1.80 -17.56 9.54
C LEU A 45 0.93 -18.38 8.58
N LEU A 46 -0.09 -17.76 7.96
CA LEU A 46 -0.91 -18.38 6.92
C LEU A 46 -0.10 -18.67 5.65
N GLU A 47 0.78 -17.76 5.25
CA GLU A 47 1.70 -17.94 4.12
C GLU A 47 2.66 -19.11 4.36
N HIS A 48 3.22 -19.20 5.58
CA HIS A 48 4.15 -20.26 5.99
C HIS A 48 3.47 -21.47 6.65
N HIS A 49 2.17 -21.68 6.43
CA HIS A 49 1.43 -22.78 7.05
C HIS A 49 2.01 -24.19 6.80
N PRO A 50 2.67 -24.51 5.66
CA PRO A 50 3.26 -25.84 5.46
C PRO A 50 4.47 -26.06 6.37
N GLU A 51 5.26 -25.01 6.64
CA GLU A 51 6.44 -25.07 7.51
C GLU A 51 6.05 -25.23 8.99
N LEU A 52 4.92 -24.64 9.34
CA LEU A 52 4.27 -24.75 10.65
C LEU A 52 3.45 -26.03 10.80
N VAL A 53 3.21 -26.77 9.72
CA VAL A 53 2.39 -27.99 9.72
C VAL A 53 1.02 -27.70 10.37
N LEU A 54 0.39 -26.58 10.01
CA LEU A 54 -0.90 -26.20 10.57
C LEU A 54 -1.98 -27.18 10.10
N THR A 55 -2.86 -27.58 11.01
CA THR A 55 -4.05 -28.36 10.66
C THR A 55 -5.06 -27.49 9.93
N THR A 56 -6.01 -28.12 9.22
CA THR A 56 -7.11 -27.40 8.57
C THR A 56 -7.91 -26.55 9.56
N ASP A 57 -8.15 -27.06 10.78
CA ASP A 57 -8.88 -26.32 11.81
C ASP A 57 -8.08 -25.11 12.32
N GLN A 58 -6.76 -25.25 12.48
CA GLN A 58 -5.87 -24.14 12.83
C GLN A 58 -5.87 -23.08 11.72
N LEU A 59 -5.80 -23.49 10.45
CA LEU A 59 -5.87 -22.59 9.29
C LEU A 59 -7.16 -21.77 9.25
N ILE A 60 -8.31 -22.42 9.45
CA ILE A 60 -9.61 -21.74 9.48
C ILE A 60 -9.66 -20.71 10.61
N GLN A 61 -9.25 -21.11 11.81
CA GLN A 61 -9.26 -20.24 12.99
C GLN A 61 -8.27 -19.08 12.90
N LEU A 62 -7.12 -19.30 12.26
CA LEU A 62 -6.12 -18.28 12.01
C LEU A 62 -6.60 -17.29 10.94
N GLY A 63 -7.24 -17.78 9.87
CA GLY A 63 -7.87 -16.94 8.85
C GLY A 63 -8.97 -16.03 9.40
N GLN A 64 -9.81 -16.55 10.30
CA GLN A 64 -10.84 -15.73 10.98
C GLN A 64 -10.23 -14.61 11.84
N ARG A 65 -9.12 -14.90 12.53
CA ARG A 65 -8.40 -13.90 13.34
C ARG A 65 -7.74 -12.85 12.47
N GLU A 66 -7.19 -13.24 11.32
CA GLU A 66 -6.64 -12.28 10.35
C GLU A 66 -7.72 -11.36 9.80
N GLU A 67 -8.88 -11.90 9.43
CA GLU A 67 -10.00 -11.07 8.95
C GLU A 67 -10.47 -10.07 10.02
N ALA A 68 -10.55 -10.50 11.29
CA ALA A 68 -10.88 -9.63 12.41
C ALA A 68 -9.81 -8.55 12.65
N LEU A 69 -8.53 -8.90 12.57
CA LEU A 69 -7.41 -7.98 12.68
C LEU A 69 -7.43 -6.94 11.54
N ASP A 70 -7.68 -7.38 10.32
CA ASP A 70 -7.82 -6.50 9.16
C ASP A 70 -9.00 -5.54 9.31
N ALA A 71 -10.13 -6.00 9.85
CA ALA A 71 -11.27 -5.16 10.14
C ALA A 71 -10.93 -4.09 11.21
N ALA A 72 -10.20 -4.48 12.27
CA ALA A 72 -9.76 -3.56 13.33
C ALA A 72 -8.73 -2.53 12.83
N ASN A 73 -7.82 -2.94 11.94
CA ASN A 73 -6.76 -2.07 11.40
C ASN A 73 -7.20 -1.23 10.20
N ARG A 74 -8.34 -1.54 9.55
CA ARG A 74 -8.88 -0.78 8.42
C ARG A 74 -8.98 0.74 8.67
N PRO A 75 -9.64 1.23 9.74
CA PRO A 75 -9.71 2.67 9.99
C PRO A 75 -8.33 3.31 10.21
N LEU A 76 -7.41 2.61 10.88
CA LEU A 76 -6.04 3.09 11.10
C LEU A 76 -5.27 3.24 9.78
N ARG A 77 -5.39 2.25 8.88
CA ARG A 77 -4.80 2.30 7.53
C ARG A 77 -5.37 3.44 6.69
N GLU A 78 -6.66 3.72 6.81
CA GLU A 78 -7.31 4.84 6.12
C GLU A 78 -6.84 6.20 6.64
N GLU A 79 -6.76 6.39 7.95
CA GLU A 79 -6.19 7.61 8.55
C GLU A 79 -4.74 7.82 8.15
N LEU A 80 -3.96 6.75 8.19
CA LEU A 80 -2.55 6.78 7.86
C LEU A 80 -2.34 7.11 6.37
N ARG A 81 -3.23 6.65 5.47
CA ARG A 81 -3.26 7.06 4.06
C ARG A 81 -3.50 8.56 3.90
N ARG A 82 -4.40 9.16 4.70
CA ARG A 82 -4.66 10.61 4.68
C ARG A 82 -3.46 11.41 5.17
N VAL A 83 -2.69 10.88 6.12
CA VAL A 83 -1.44 11.51 6.60
C VAL A 83 -0.34 11.46 5.54
N TRP A 84 -0.18 10.34 4.83
CA TRP A 84 0.81 10.23 3.75
C TRP A 84 0.45 11.02 2.49
N TYR A 85 -0.84 11.02 2.14
CA TYR A 85 -1.38 11.62 0.94
C TYR A 85 -2.51 12.59 1.31
N PRO A 86 -2.19 13.74 1.91
CA PRO A 86 -3.18 14.77 2.14
C PRO A 86 -3.79 15.16 0.79
N GLU A 87 -5.11 15.22 0.71
CA GLU A 87 -5.78 15.74 -0.48
C GLU A 87 -5.28 17.16 -0.73
N ALA A 88 -4.92 17.45 -1.98
CA ALA A 88 -4.59 18.81 -2.36
C ALA A 88 -5.81 19.67 -2.03
N PRO A 89 -5.64 20.81 -1.33
CA PRO A 89 -6.76 21.70 -1.09
C PRO A 89 -7.45 22.02 -2.43
N PRO A 90 -8.78 22.15 -2.46
CA PRO A 90 -9.48 22.59 -3.66
C PRO A 90 -8.80 23.86 -4.16
N ALA A 91 -8.61 23.96 -5.48
CA ALA A 91 -7.97 25.10 -6.11
C ALA A 91 -8.86 26.33 -5.96
N ASP A 92 -8.88 26.93 -4.77
CA ASP A 92 -9.65 28.13 -4.48
C ASP A 92 -8.83 29.38 -4.83
N ARG A 93 -9.46 30.14 -5.72
CA ARG A 93 -9.15 31.47 -6.25
C ARG A 93 -8.08 31.58 -7.34
N PRO A 94 -8.47 31.95 -8.58
CA PRO A 94 -7.56 32.73 -9.41
C PRO A 94 -7.10 33.98 -8.64
N PRO A 95 -5.86 34.44 -8.81
CA PRO A 95 -5.33 35.58 -8.07
C PRO A 95 -6.27 36.79 -8.22
N PRO A 96 -6.64 37.49 -7.13
CA PRO A 96 -7.39 38.73 -7.22
C PRO A 96 -6.45 39.78 -7.83
N GLY A 97 -6.56 39.97 -9.14
CA GLY A 97 -5.62 40.83 -9.87
C GLY A 97 -5.50 40.57 -11.36
N ALA A 98 -6.26 39.64 -11.95
CA ALA A 98 -6.46 39.63 -13.41
C ALA A 98 -7.31 40.85 -13.80
N GLY A 99 -6.64 42.00 -13.86
CA GLY A 99 -7.21 43.26 -14.27
C GLY A 99 -7.85 43.13 -15.64
N MET A 100 -9.01 43.77 -15.78
CA MET A 100 -9.44 44.28 -17.08
C MET A 100 -8.27 45.04 -17.74
N PRO A 101 -8.13 44.90 -19.06
CA PRO A 101 -8.19 46.11 -19.86
C PRO A 101 -9.18 45.96 -21.01
N GLY A 102 -9.78 47.08 -21.35
CA GLY A 102 -10.78 47.16 -22.40
C GLY A 102 -10.23 46.91 -23.81
N ARG A 103 -11.20 46.64 -24.68
CA ARG A 103 -11.37 47.23 -26.03
C ARG A 103 -10.27 46.95 -27.09
N ASN A 104 -10.74 46.22 -28.13
CA ASN A 104 -10.31 46.22 -29.55
C ASN A 104 -8.91 45.69 -29.93
N GLY A 105 -8.88 44.53 -30.62
CA GLY A 105 -7.78 44.07 -31.48
C GLY A 105 -8.15 42.75 -32.19
N PRO A 106 -7.77 42.54 -33.47
CA PRO A 106 -8.29 41.46 -34.31
C PRO A 106 -7.61 40.11 -34.03
N VAL A 107 -8.37 39.06 -34.34
CA VAL A 107 -8.06 37.64 -34.23
C VAL A 107 -6.72 37.31 -34.90
N GLY A 108 -5.74 36.89 -34.11
CA GLY A 108 -4.46 36.35 -34.57
C GLY A 108 -4.27 34.93 -34.04
N LEU A 109 -4.12 33.97 -34.96
CA LEU A 109 -3.67 32.61 -34.69
C LEU A 109 -2.32 32.64 -33.93
N GLY A 110 -2.19 31.83 -32.88
CA GLY A 110 -0.88 31.60 -32.24
C GLY A 110 -1.02 31.09 -30.82
N GLY A 111 -0.91 29.78 -30.66
CA GLY A 111 -1.11 29.10 -29.40
C GLY A 111 -0.19 29.55 -28.26
N ARG A 112 -0.72 29.45 -27.05
CA ARG A 112 0.04 29.03 -25.88
C ARG A 112 -0.85 28.06 -25.08
N PRO A 113 -0.43 26.81 -24.83
CA PRO A 113 -1.11 25.99 -23.84
C PRO A 113 -1.08 26.75 -22.50
N ALA A 114 -2.18 26.65 -21.75
CA ALA A 114 -2.31 27.16 -20.40
C ALA A 114 -1.02 26.92 -19.63
N TYR A 115 -0.55 27.94 -18.90
CA TYR A 115 0.51 27.77 -17.91
C TYR A 115 0.14 26.57 -17.03
N ARG A 116 0.76 25.42 -17.31
CA ARG A 116 0.66 24.23 -16.47
C ARG A 116 1.36 24.65 -15.19
N ALA A 117 0.59 24.90 -14.13
CA ALA A 117 1.15 25.21 -12.83
C ALA A 117 2.25 24.18 -12.55
N SER A 118 3.47 24.65 -12.33
CA SER A 118 4.59 23.78 -11.98
C SER A 118 4.11 22.86 -10.85
N PRO A 119 4.36 21.54 -10.93
CA PRO A 119 4.00 20.64 -9.85
C PRO A 119 4.65 21.18 -8.58
N ARG A 120 3.82 21.67 -7.66
CA ARG A 120 4.28 22.18 -6.38
C ARG A 120 5.04 21.04 -5.72
N ALA A 121 6.31 21.26 -5.41
CA ALA A 121 7.11 20.27 -4.71
C ALA A 121 6.32 19.82 -3.46
N PRO A 122 6.23 18.51 -3.19
CA PRO A 122 5.51 18.01 -2.03
C PRO A 122 6.08 18.69 -0.78
N THR A 123 5.21 19.36 -0.02
CA THR A 123 5.61 19.93 1.26
C THR A 123 6.08 18.79 2.16
N PRO A 124 7.26 18.91 2.80
CA PRO A 124 7.70 17.91 3.75
C PRO A 124 6.65 17.76 4.86
N PRO A 125 6.45 16.54 5.40
CA PRO A 125 5.49 16.31 6.47
C PRO A 125 5.84 17.18 7.69
N SER A 126 4.84 17.80 8.31
CA SER A 126 5.03 18.52 9.57
C SER A 126 5.46 17.56 10.68
N GLU A 127 6.12 18.09 11.73
CA GLU A 127 6.47 17.28 12.90
C GLU A 127 5.25 16.59 13.53
N GLU A 128 4.11 17.28 13.59
CA GLU A 128 2.84 16.73 14.05
C GLU A 128 2.34 15.59 13.13
N GLY A 129 2.51 15.74 11.82
CA GLY A 129 2.18 14.70 10.84
C GLY A 129 3.02 13.44 11.01
N LEU A 130 4.33 13.61 11.26
CA LEU A 130 5.24 12.49 11.56
C LEU A 130 4.89 11.79 12.87
N LYS A 131 4.60 12.55 13.94
CA LYS A 131 4.15 11.98 15.23
C LYS A 131 2.84 11.21 15.07
N ARG A 132 1.87 11.76 14.34
CA ARG A 132 0.59 11.09 14.06
C ARG A 132 0.80 9.81 13.25
N GLN A 133 1.65 9.85 12.24
CA GLN A 133 2.01 8.67 11.45
C GLN A 133 2.60 7.55 12.32
N GLN A 134 3.55 7.89 13.21
CA GLN A 134 4.15 6.94 14.14
C GLN A 134 3.12 6.35 15.10
N ALA A 135 2.23 7.17 15.67
CA ALA A 135 1.19 6.71 16.58
C ALA A 135 0.22 5.73 15.92
N LEU A 136 -0.19 6.00 14.67
CA LEU A 136 -1.07 5.11 13.90
C LEU A 136 -0.40 3.77 13.59
N LEU A 137 0.88 3.79 13.20
CA LEU A 137 1.65 2.58 12.97
C LEU A 137 1.84 1.76 14.25
N GLN A 138 2.09 2.42 15.39
CA GLN A 138 2.20 1.74 16.68
C GLN A 138 0.88 1.09 17.09
N ALA A 139 -0.25 1.79 16.94
CA ALA A 139 -1.56 1.24 17.27
C ALA A 139 -1.89 -0.03 16.44
N MET A 140 -1.51 -0.06 15.17
CA MET A 140 -1.63 -1.26 14.33
C MET A 140 -0.77 -2.42 14.86
N GLU A 141 0.46 -2.14 15.29
CA GLU A 141 1.34 -3.16 15.86
C GLU A 141 0.87 -3.70 17.21
N ASP A 142 0.24 -2.86 18.02
CA ASP A 142 -0.36 -3.28 19.28
C ASP A 142 -1.52 -4.26 19.01
N ASN A 143 -2.37 -3.96 18.02
CA ASN A 143 -3.44 -4.86 17.57
C ASN A 143 -2.87 -6.17 17.02
N GLU A 144 -1.83 -6.11 16.18
CA GLU A 144 -1.14 -7.29 15.64
C GLU A 144 -0.51 -8.14 16.75
N THR A 145 0.07 -7.51 17.77
CA THR A 145 0.67 -8.21 18.92
C THR A 145 -0.38 -8.92 19.76
N ALA A 146 -1.53 -8.28 19.99
CA ALA A 146 -2.66 -8.90 20.68
C ALA A 146 -3.18 -10.11 19.87
N ALA A 147 -3.43 -9.92 18.57
CA ALA A 147 -3.92 -10.98 17.70
C ALA A 147 -2.95 -12.18 17.60
N LEU A 148 -1.63 -11.92 17.57
CA LEU A 148 -0.61 -12.98 17.60
C LEU A 148 -0.64 -13.76 18.91
N ARG A 149 -0.75 -13.09 20.06
CA ARG A 149 -0.85 -13.79 21.36
C ARG A 149 -2.09 -14.69 21.42
N ASP A 150 -3.21 -14.20 20.90
CA ASP A 150 -4.45 -14.97 20.84
C ASP A 150 -4.33 -16.16 19.86
N ALA A 151 -3.60 -15.99 18.75
CA ALA A 151 -3.34 -17.04 17.78
C ALA A 151 -2.35 -18.10 18.30
N GLU A 152 -1.33 -17.71 19.08
CA GLU A 152 -0.40 -18.65 19.71
C GLU A 152 -1.14 -19.66 20.62
N GLY A 153 -2.29 -19.29 21.19
CA GLY A 153 -3.14 -20.20 21.96
C GLY A 153 -3.69 -21.39 21.16
N LEU A 154 -3.68 -21.33 19.82
CA LEU A 154 -4.09 -22.42 18.93
C LEU A 154 -2.96 -23.36 18.54
N LEU A 155 -1.72 -22.94 18.74
CA LEU A 155 -0.53 -23.61 18.26
C LEU A 155 0.02 -24.54 19.34
N ASP A 156 0.63 -25.65 18.94
CA ASP A 156 1.45 -26.44 19.85
C ASP A 156 2.82 -25.76 20.11
N GLU A 157 3.59 -26.26 21.06
CA GLU A 157 4.87 -25.64 21.43
C GLU A 157 5.91 -25.63 20.29
N THR A 158 5.91 -26.66 19.43
CA THR A 158 6.83 -26.71 18.28
C THR A 158 6.44 -25.66 17.24
N GLN A 159 5.14 -25.54 16.97
CA GLN A 159 4.57 -24.53 16.09
C GLN A 159 4.82 -23.12 16.60
N LYS A 160 4.65 -22.88 17.91
CA LYS A 160 4.93 -21.57 18.56
C LYS A 160 6.38 -21.15 18.38
N VAL A 161 7.34 -22.05 18.58
CA VAL A 161 8.78 -21.72 18.42
C VAL A 161 9.05 -21.24 16.99
N LYS A 162 8.61 -21.99 15.98
CA LYS A 162 8.76 -21.61 14.58
C LYS A 162 8.03 -20.31 14.22
N ALA A 163 6.79 -20.16 14.70
CA ALA A 163 6.00 -18.96 14.48
C ALA A 163 6.70 -17.71 15.04
N ARG A 164 7.26 -17.80 16.26
CA ARG A 164 8.02 -16.72 16.88
C ARG A 164 9.29 -16.37 16.10
N GLU A 165 9.99 -17.37 15.57
CA GLU A 165 11.16 -17.13 14.72
C GLU A 165 10.80 -16.39 13.43
N LEU A 166 9.71 -16.78 12.76
CA LEU A 166 9.21 -16.10 11.57
C LEU A 166 8.82 -14.64 11.87
N VAL A 167 8.05 -14.42 12.94
CA VAL A 167 7.62 -13.08 13.33
C VAL A 167 8.79 -12.22 13.81
N ALA A 168 9.80 -12.79 14.47
CA ALA A 168 10.99 -12.04 14.88
C ALA A 168 11.73 -11.47 13.66
N LYS A 169 11.92 -12.28 12.62
CA LYS A 169 12.54 -11.82 11.35
C LYS A 169 11.71 -10.70 10.70
N GLN A 170 10.39 -10.88 10.62
CA GLN A 170 9.48 -9.86 10.08
C GLN A 170 9.58 -8.53 10.85
N ARG A 171 9.65 -8.59 12.19
CA ARG A 171 9.79 -7.38 13.03
C ARG A 171 11.11 -6.66 12.78
N GLU A 172 12.20 -7.38 12.60
CA GLU A 172 13.48 -6.77 12.22
C GLU A 172 13.40 -6.08 10.86
N GLU A 173 12.81 -6.72 9.86
CA GLU A 173 12.63 -6.11 8.52
C GLU A 173 11.76 -4.87 8.59
N ARG A 174 10.70 -4.91 9.40
CA ARG A 174 9.83 -3.77 9.63
C ARG A 174 10.56 -2.62 10.33
N LEU A 175 11.40 -2.92 11.32
CA LEU A 175 12.24 -1.91 11.99
C LEU A 175 13.17 -1.23 10.98
N ARG A 176 13.90 -2.02 10.17
CA ARG A 176 14.76 -1.49 9.11
C ARG A 176 13.99 -0.61 8.11
N ALA A 177 12.77 -1.00 7.74
CA ALA A 177 11.92 -0.21 6.87
C ALA A 177 11.51 1.13 7.50
N ARG A 178 11.26 1.17 8.81
CA ARG A 178 10.97 2.41 9.55
C ARG A 178 12.18 3.33 9.63
N GLU A 179 13.36 2.78 9.88
CA GLU A 179 14.61 3.53 9.90
C GLU A 179 14.92 4.14 8.53
N ALA A 180 14.72 3.37 7.45
CA ALA A 180 14.89 3.86 6.08
C ALA A 180 13.94 5.01 5.72
N MET A 181 12.74 5.07 6.32
CA MET A 181 11.83 6.20 6.12
C MET A 181 12.23 7.46 6.91
N GLN A 182 13.03 7.31 7.98
CA GLN A 182 13.47 8.43 8.83
C GLN A 182 14.85 8.96 8.43
N ALA A 183 15.67 8.13 7.77
CA ALA A 183 16.98 8.53 7.30
C ALA A 183 16.84 9.61 6.19
N PRO A 184 17.48 10.79 6.34
CA PRO A 184 17.58 11.74 5.24
C PRO A 184 18.39 11.11 4.10
N GLU A 185 17.96 11.28 2.85
CA GLU A 185 18.78 10.89 1.70
C GLU A 185 20.13 11.61 1.79
N PRO A 186 21.27 10.89 1.64
CA PRO A 186 22.55 11.55 1.55
C PRO A 186 22.54 12.47 0.32
N PRO A 187 23.09 13.69 0.41
CA PRO A 187 23.17 14.57 -0.75
C PRO A 187 23.92 13.86 -1.89
N PRO A 188 23.55 14.10 -3.16
CA PRO A 188 24.27 13.49 -4.27
C PRO A 188 25.76 13.84 -4.18
N ALA A 189 26.61 12.83 -4.39
CA ALA A 189 28.05 12.98 -4.39
C ALA A 189 28.48 14.03 -5.44
N PRO A 190 29.52 14.84 -5.16
CA PRO A 190 29.96 15.93 -6.02
C PRO A 190 30.46 15.47 -7.40
#